data_AF-A0A968TSU0-F1
#
_entry.id   AF-A0A968TSU0-F1
#
_cell.length_a   1.000
_cell.length_b   1.000
_cell.length_c   1.000
_cell.angle_alpha   90.00
_cell.angle_beta   90.00
_cell.angle_gamma   90.00
#
_symmetry.space_group_name_H-M   'P 1'
#
loop_
_entity.id
_entity.type
_entity.pdbx_description
1 polymer ?
#
loop_
_entity_poly.entity_id
_entity_poly.type
_entity_poly.pdbx_seq_one_letter_code
_entity_poly.pdbx_strand_id
1 'polypeptide(L)'
;MHLAFSPIARVPINLPGTPYHRLVELSARAEATVLREIANRRGQGSQGDDVLSMMIRAIDEGNVDISHNHLVGNAFTLFLAGHDVPANALGFILLLLAQHPSVAAALLDELDAALGGEAPSYDQVFKLPMLDRVVKESLRVLSPAVIIWRRITSPVTLGGYELPVGTEVILSPYMTHVDPAIYLEPKRFLPERWQEAKPSPFEYLPYSYGARKCLGAAFAEVMLRAITAMIVQRFRLELIAGTKVDLAVTMTMKPKGGLPVVVRRQDREFNRSRAELRGFLRRMVDFD
;
A
#
# COMPACT_ATOMS: atom_id res chain seq x y z
N MET A 1 5.98 15.57 0.46
CA MET A 1 6.62 14.38 -0.16
C MET A 1 7.37 14.65 -1.47
N HIS A 2 6.95 15.58 -2.34
CA HIS A 2 7.70 15.92 -3.58
C HIS A 2 9.12 16.49 -3.35
N LEU A 3 9.39 17.07 -2.17
CA LEU A 3 10.70 17.66 -1.85
C LEU A 3 11.80 16.61 -1.65
N ALA A 4 11.50 15.42 -1.10
CA ALA A 4 12.53 14.42 -0.76
C ALA A 4 13.26 13.80 -1.98
N PHE A 5 12.70 13.96 -3.18
CA PHE A 5 13.24 13.39 -4.43
C PHE A 5 13.62 14.46 -5.46
N SER A 6 13.56 15.75 -5.12
CA SER A 6 14.06 16.82 -5.99
C SER A 6 15.59 16.92 -5.84
N PRO A 7 16.38 16.95 -6.94
CA PRO A 7 17.83 17.10 -6.88
C PRO A 7 18.27 18.34 -6.11
N ILE A 8 17.52 19.45 -6.24
CA ILE A 8 17.82 20.73 -5.58
C ILE A 8 17.52 20.69 -4.08
N ALA A 9 16.51 19.92 -3.67
CA ALA A 9 16.18 19.74 -2.26
C ALA A 9 17.16 18.81 -1.52
N ARG A 10 18.02 18.10 -2.25
CA ARG A 10 19.13 17.31 -1.69
C ARG A 10 20.40 18.12 -1.46
N VAL A 11 20.46 19.35 -1.95
CA VAL A 11 21.57 20.26 -1.63
C VAL A 11 21.31 20.78 -0.22
N PRO A 12 22.16 20.45 0.78
CA PRO A 12 21.87 20.69 2.20
C PRO A 12 22.13 22.15 2.61
N ILE A 13 21.59 23.10 1.85
CA ILE A 13 21.68 24.53 2.14
C ILE A 13 20.47 24.93 2.97
N ASN A 14 20.67 25.12 4.27
CA ASN A 14 19.61 25.50 5.20
C ASN A 14 19.46 27.03 5.29
N LEU A 15 18.96 27.64 4.21
CA LEU A 15 18.62 29.07 4.17
C LEU A 15 17.12 29.27 3.98
N PRO A 16 16.49 30.29 4.61
CA PRO A 16 15.09 30.62 4.41
C PRO A 16 14.72 30.70 2.92
N GLY A 17 13.58 30.10 2.55
CA GLY A 17 13.11 30.02 1.17
C GLY A 17 13.68 28.85 0.34
N THR A 18 14.70 28.14 0.83
CA THR A 18 15.21 26.95 0.12
C THR A 18 14.32 25.71 0.34
N PRO A 19 14.29 24.77 -0.63
CA PRO A 19 13.62 23.48 -0.47
C PRO A 19 14.12 22.66 0.74
N TYR A 20 15.42 22.73 1.04
CA TYR A 20 16.03 22.01 2.16
C TYR A 20 15.65 22.62 3.51
N HIS A 21 15.64 23.95 3.64
CA HIS A 21 15.12 24.62 4.84
C HIS A 21 13.67 24.22 5.11
N ARG A 22 12.83 24.24 4.07
CA ARG A 22 11.43 23.78 4.18
C ARG A 22 11.34 22.31 4.62
N LEU A 23 12.22 21.44 4.15
CA LEU A 23 12.28 20.04 4.59
C LEU A 23 12.60 19.95 6.09
N VAL A 24 13.61 20.68 6.56
CA VAL A 24 14.00 20.71 7.98
C VAL A 24 12.86 21.22 8.86
N GLU A 25 12.19 22.32 8.47
CA GLU A 25 11.03 22.83 9.21
C GLU A 25 9.89 21.82 9.28
N LEU A 26 9.59 21.14 8.17
CA LEU A 26 8.55 20.12 8.12
C LEU A 26 8.91 18.90 8.98
N SER A 27 10.18 18.48 8.98
CA SER A 27 10.66 17.41 9.85
C SER A 27 10.53 17.78 11.33
N ALA A 28 10.92 18.99 11.72
CA ALA A 28 10.78 19.46 13.11
C ALA A 28 9.30 19.52 13.55
N ARG A 29 8.39 19.94 12.65
CA ARG A 29 6.93 19.92 12.94
C ARG A 29 6.38 18.50 13.08
N ALA A 30 6.81 17.58 12.23
CA ALA A 30 6.42 16.17 12.32
C ALA A 30 6.90 15.55 13.63
N GLU A 31 8.17 15.76 13.98
CA GLU A 31 8.75 15.31 15.25
C GLU A 31 8.00 15.89 16.47
N ALA A 32 7.77 17.20 16.48
CA ALA A 32 6.99 17.86 17.54
C ALA A 32 5.56 17.29 17.67
N THR A 33 4.98 16.80 16.57
CA THR A 33 3.65 16.17 16.59
C THR A 33 3.70 14.79 17.23
N VAL A 34 4.70 13.97 16.88
CA VAL A 34 4.92 12.65 17.49
C VAL A 34 5.23 12.78 18.98
N LEU A 35 6.09 13.72 19.36
CA LEU A 35 6.42 13.99 20.77
C LEU A 35 5.19 14.41 21.58
N ARG A 36 4.32 15.27 21.00
CA ARG A 36 3.06 15.67 21.63
C ARG A 36 2.16 14.47 21.87
N GLU A 37 2.03 13.58 20.90
CA GLU A 37 1.19 12.38 21.05
C GLU A 37 1.76 11.42 22.09
N ILE A 38 3.09 11.22 22.13
CA ILE A 38 3.74 10.44 23.19
C ILE A 38 3.47 11.05 24.57
N ALA A 39 3.59 12.37 24.71
CA ALA A 39 3.32 13.07 25.96
C ALA A 39 1.85 12.94 26.38
N ASN A 40 0.91 13.06 25.43
CA ASN A 40 -0.51 12.85 25.67
C ASN A 40 -0.78 11.45 26.21
N ARG A 41 -0.21 10.41 25.59
CA ARG A 41 -0.40 9.01 26.04
C ARG A 41 0.20 8.76 27.41
N ARG A 42 1.41 9.26 27.68
CA ARG A 42 2.01 9.18 29.01
C ARG A 42 1.19 9.91 30.08
N GLY A 43 0.63 11.07 29.76
CA GLY A 43 -0.28 11.80 30.64
C GLY A 43 -1.57 11.03 30.98
N GLN A 44 -1.98 10.09 30.12
CA GLN A 44 -3.10 9.17 30.32
C GLN A 44 -2.66 7.81 30.91
N GLY A 45 -1.41 7.70 31.38
CA GLY A 45 -0.86 6.47 31.95
C GLY A 45 -0.55 5.37 30.92
N SER A 46 -0.54 5.70 29.63
CA SER A 46 -0.23 4.76 28.53
C SER A 46 -1.10 3.51 28.51
N GLN A 47 -2.35 3.60 28.98
CA GLN A 47 -3.29 2.47 29.11
C GLN A 47 -4.04 2.11 27.81
N GLY A 48 -3.71 2.74 26.68
CA GLY A 48 -4.38 2.48 25.41
C GLY A 48 -4.01 1.13 24.80
N ASP A 49 -4.93 0.58 24.00
CA ASP A 49 -4.75 -0.69 23.26
C ASP A 49 -4.14 -0.50 21.86
N ASP A 50 -3.61 0.69 21.57
CA ASP A 50 -2.95 1.00 20.30
C ASP A 50 -1.43 0.79 20.35
N VAL A 51 -0.84 0.70 19.15
CA VAL A 51 0.59 0.44 18.95
C VAL A 51 1.49 1.46 19.67
N LEU A 52 1.13 2.75 19.69
CA LEU A 52 1.98 3.75 20.33
C LEU A 52 1.98 3.58 21.85
N SER A 53 0.82 3.33 22.45
CA SER A 53 0.71 3.00 23.87
C SER A 53 1.50 1.74 24.22
N MET A 54 1.42 0.68 23.39
CA MET A 54 2.22 -0.54 23.57
C MET A 54 3.73 -0.27 23.51
N MET A 55 4.19 0.55 22.56
CA MET A 55 5.61 0.91 22.43
C MET A 55 6.10 1.71 23.63
N ILE A 56 5.30 2.66 24.13
CA ILE A 56 5.64 3.44 25.32
C ILE A 56 5.80 2.52 26.53
N ARG A 57 4.82 1.62 26.76
CA ARG A 57 4.90 0.65 27.88
C ARG A 57 6.12 -0.25 27.79
N ALA A 58 6.41 -0.81 26.61
CA ALA A 58 7.55 -1.69 26.41
C ALA A 58 8.89 -1.01 26.76
N ILE A 59 9.01 0.30 26.53
CA ILE A 59 10.20 1.08 26.87
C ILE A 59 10.19 1.46 28.35
N ASP A 60 9.07 1.97 28.87
CA ASP A 60 8.96 2.44 30.25
C ASP A 60 9.11 1.29 31.27
N GLU A 61 8.71 0.06 30.90
CA GLU A 61 8.91 -1.17 31.69
C GLU A 61 10.34 -1.74 31.60
N GLY A 62 11.20 -1.18 30.75
CA GLY A 62 12.57 -1.66 30.54
C GLY A 62 12.65 -2.97 29.74
N ASN A 63 11.56 -3.39 29.08
CA ASN A 63 11.55 -4.59 28.22
C ASN A 63 12.43 -4.42 26.97
N VAL A 64 12.75 -3.17 26.60
CA VAL A 64 13.64 -2.87 25.48
C VAL A 64 14.56 -1.70 25.81
N ASP A 65 15.87 -1.89 25.64
CA ASP A 65 16.87 -0.82 25.78
C ASP A 65 16.90 0.05 24.51
N ILE A 66 15.92 0.94 24.42
CA ILE A 66 15.70 1.82 23.28
C ILE A 66 15.70 3.27 23.77
N SER A 67 16.56 4.09 23.18
CA SER A 67 16.57 5.53 23.48
C SER A 67 15.23 6.18 23.16
N HIS A 68 14.89 7.27 23.87
CA HIS A 68 13.69 8.04 23.57
C HIS A 68 13.62 8.49 22.09
N ASN A 69 14.76 8.82 21.49
CA ASN A 69 14.84 9.21 20.08
C ASN A 69 14.45 8.07 19.14
N HIS A 70 14.75 6.82 19.49
CA HIS A 70 14.31 5.66 18.73
C HIS A 70 12.80 5.41 18.86
N LEU A 71 12.16 5.71 20.00
CA LEU A 71 10.69 5.66 20.12
C LEU A 71 10.04 6.61 19.12
N VAL A 72 10.49 7.87 19.11
CA VAL A 72 9.99 8.90 18.19
C VAL A 72 10.19 8.47 16.74
N GLY A 73 11.40 8.01 16.39
CA GLY A 73 11.72 7.55 15.05
C GLY A 73 10.89 6.33 14.60
N ASN A 74 10.71 5.34 15.47
CA ASN A 74 9.91 4.16 15.16
C ASN A 74 8.41 4.49 15.05
N ALA A 75 7.88 5.32 15.95
CA ALA A 75 6.48 5.76 15.90
C ALA A 75 6.19 6.50 14.59
N PHE A 76 7.07 7.43 14.20
CA PHE A 76 6.97 8.13 12.91
C PHE A 76 7.06 7.18 11.72
N THR A 77 8.01 6.23 11.75
CA THR A 77 8.21 5.25 10.69
C THR A 77 6.99 4.35 10.50
N LEU A 78 6.41 3.85 11.59
CA LEU A 78 5.20 3.02 11.56
C LEU A 78 4.01 3.80 11.01
N PHE A 79 3.83 5.06 11.42
CA PHE A 79 2.78 5.92 10.88
C PHE A 79 2.93 6.12 9.37
N LEU A 80 4.13 6.50 8.90
CA LEU A 80 4.36 6.75 7.47
C LEU A 80 4.16 5.48 6.63
N ALA A 81 4.73 4.35 7.08
CA ALA A 81 4.60 3.06 6.40
C ALA A 81 3.15 2.55 6.38
N GLY A 82 2.42 2.75 7.48
CA GLY A 82 1.02 2.34 7.65
C GLY A 82 0.00 3.25 6.99
N HIS A 83 0.40 4.42 6.48
CA HIS A 83 -0.51 5.37 5.85
C HIS A 83 -0.42 5.34 4.32
N ASP A 84 0.74 5.69 3.76
CA ASP A 84 0.85 5.95 2.32
C ASP A 84 0.74 4.67 1.48
N VAL A 85 1.33 3.57 1.94
CA VAL A 85 1.31 2.28 1.21
C VAL A 85 -0.12 1.75 1.08
N PRO A 86 -0.88 1.51 2.18
CA PRO A 86 -2.23 0.99 2.07
C PRO A 86 -3.20 1.97 1.41
N ALA A 87 -3.04 3.30 1.56
CA ALA A 87 -3.86 4.27 0.85
C ALA A 87 -3.72 4.15 -0.68
N ASN A 88 -2.48 3.98 -1.18
CA ASN A 88 -2.25 3.77 -2.60
C ASN A 88 -2.79 2.41 -3.08
N ALA A 89 -2.60 1.34 -2.29
CA ALA A 89 -3.16 0.03 -2.61
C ALA A 89 -4.69 0.07 -2.69
N LEU A 90 -5.35 0.70 -1.71
CA LEU A 90 -6.80 0.90 -1.72
C LEU A 90 -7.26 1.70 -2.94
N GLY A 91 -6.54 2.77 -3.28
CA GLY A 91 -6.81 3.54 -4.50
C GLY A 91 -6.75 2.68 -5.77
N PHE A 92 -5.80 1.76 -5.87
CA PHE A 92 -5.72 0.83 -7.00
C PHE A 92 -6.81 -0.25 -6.98
N ILE A 93 -7.14 -0.82 -5.81
CA ILE A 93 -8.25 -1.77 -5.66
C ILE A 93 -9.56 -1.13 -6.16
N LEU A 94 -9.85 0.08 -5.69
CA LEU A 94 -11.07 0.80 -6.03
C LEU A 94 -11.11 1.20 -7.52
N LEU A 95 -9.97 1.61 -8.09
CA LEU A 95 -9.82 1.87 -9.53
C LEU A 95 -10.11 0.62 -10.37
N LEU A 96 -9.54 -0.52 -9.97
CA LEU A 96 -9.73 -1.80 -10.66
C LEU A 96 -11.19 -2.24 -10.59
N LEU A 97 -11.82 -2.17 -9.41
CA LEU A 97 -13.24 -2.48 -9.26
C LEU A 97 -14.14 -1.57 -10.09
N ALA A 98 -13.88 -0.25 -10.13
CA ALA A 98 -14.65 0.69 -10.93
C ALA A 98 -14.56 0.40 -12.45
N GLN A 99 -13.42 -0.12 -12.91
CA GLN A 99 -13.22 -0.50 -14.31
C GLN A 99 -13.66 -1.93 -14.66
N HIS A 100 -14.00 -2.77 -13.68
CA HIS A 100 -14.45 -4.15 -13.88
C HIS A 100 -15.81 -4.39 -13.21
N PRO A 101 -16.92 -3.92 -13.84
CA PRO A 101 -18.25 -3.96 -13.26
C PRO A 101 -18.74 -5.34 -12.82
N SER A 102 -18.40 -6.40 -13.57
CA SER A 102 -18.76 -7.78 -13.25
C SER A 102 -18.13 -8.26 -11.94
N VAL A 103 -16.85 -7.95 -11.74
CA VAL A 103 -16.09 -8.26 -10.52
C VAL A 103 -16.66 -7.48 -9.35
N ALA A 104 -16.95 -6.19 -9.53
CA ALA A 104 -17.54 -5.35 -8.48
C ALA A 104 -18.94 -5.83 -8.06
N ALA A 105 -19.76 -6.27 -9.02
CA ALA A 105 -21.07 -6.85 -8.75
C ALA A 105 -20.96 -8.17 -7.96
N ALA A 106 -20.09 -9.09 -8.40
CA ALA A 106 -19.87 -10.37 -7.72
C ALA A 106 -19.30 -10.18 -6.31
N LEU A 107 -18.41 -9.20 -6.11
CA LEU A 107 -17.93 -8.85 -4.79
C LEU A 107 -19.07 -8.32 -3.91
N LEU A 108 -19.92 -7.42 -4.42
CA LEU A 108 -21.04 -6.91 -3.63
C LEU A 108 -22.03 -8.04 -3.27
N ASP A 109 -22.28 -9.00 -4.16
CA ASP A 109 -23.12 -10.16 -3.86
C ASP A 109 -22.59 -10.99 -2.68
N GLU A 110 -21.28 -11.25 -2.63
CA GLU A 110 -20.66 -11.91 -1.48
C GLU A 110 -20.83 -11.09 -0.20
N LEU A 111 -20.59 -9.77 -0.27
CA LEU A 111 -20.66 -8.89 0.90
C LEU A 111 -22.10 -8.77 1.43
N ASP A 112 -23.09 -8.62 0.55
CA ASP A 112 -24.51 -8.57 0.92
C ASP A 112 -24.93 -9.87 1.61
N ALA A 113 -24.53 -11.03 1.05
CA ALA A 113 -24.86 -12.33 1.60
C ALA A 113 -24.21 -12.60 2.97
N ALA A 114 -22.96 -12.19 3.17
CA ALA A 114 -22.19 -12.51 4.36
C ALA A 114 -22.31 -11.47 5.49
N LEU A 115 -22.53 -10.20 5.15
CA LEU A 115 -22.46 -9.07 6.09
C LEU A 115 -23.77 -8.31 6.23
N GLY A 116 -24.68 -8.38 5.25
CA GLY A 116 -25.98 -7.71 5.31
C GLY A 116 -25.90 -6.19 5.44
N GLY A 117 -24.83 -5.56 4.95
CA GLY A 117 -24.61 -4.11 5.03
C GLY A 117 -23.78 -3.64 6.25
N GLU A 118 -23.47 -4.55 7.18
CA GLU A 118 -22.65 -4.24 8.35
C GLU A 118 -21.15 -4.19 8.03
N ALA A 119 -20.39 -3.57 8.93
CA ALA A 119 -18.93 -3.63 8.86
C ALA A 119 -18.46 -5.06 9.22
N PRO A 120 -17.52 -5.65 8.47
CA PRO A 120 -17.03 -6.98 8.79
C PRO A 120 -16.22 -6.97 10.09
N SER A 121 -16.41 -7.99 10.91
CA SER A 121 -15.52 -8.26 12.05
C SER A 121 -14.13 -8.72 11.58
N TYR A 122 -13.16 -8.73 12.50
CA TYR A 122 -11.80 -9.22 12.23
C TYR A 122 -11.80 -10.65 11.67
N ASP A 123 -12.63 -11.55 12.19
CA ASP A 123 -12.68 -12.93 11.70
C ASP A 123 -13.43 -13.06 10.37
N GLN A 124 -14.45 -12.21 10.16
CA GLN A 124 -15.25 -12.24 8.93
C GLN A 124 -14.46 -11.77 7.72
N VAL A 125 -13.58 -10.76 7.85
CA VAL A 125 -12.81 -10.26 6.69
C VAL A 125 -11.96 -11.35 6.01
N PHE A 126 -11.53 -12.37 6.74
CA PHE A 126 -10.74 -13.48 6.19
C PHE A 126 -11.59 -14.66 5.68
N LYS A 127 -12.92 -14.61 5.84
CA LYS A 127 -13.87 -15.64 5.38
C LYS A 127 -14.65 -15.22 4.12
N LEU A 128 -14.19 -14.16 3.45
CA LEU A 128 -14.78 -13.60 2.24
C LEU A 128 -13.88 -13.92 1.04
N PRO A 129 -14.09 -15.07 0.35
CA PRO A 129 -13.19 -15.53 -0.69
C PRO A 129 -13.12 -14.59 -1.90
N MET A 130 -14.20 -14.00 -2.36
CA MET A 130 -14.18 -13.05 -3.46
C MET A 130 -13.40 -11.78 -3.08
N LEU A 131 -13.61 -11.25 -1.88
CA LEU A 131 -12.83 -10.13 -1.34
C LEU A 131 -11.33 -10.46 -1.27
N ASP A 132 -10.96 -11.64 -0.78
CA ASP A 132 -9.57 -12.10 -0.74
C ASP A 132 -8.94 -12.12 -2.14
N ARG A 133 -9.65 -12.68 -3.12
CA ARG A 133 -9.19 -12.76 -4.51
C ARG A 133 -9.05 -11.38 -5.15
N VAL A 134 -9.99 -10.48 -4.91
CA VAL A 134 -9.94 -9.09 -5.40
C VAL A 134 -8.74 -8.35 -4.84
N VAL A 135 -8.51 -8.43 -3.52
CA VAL A 135 -7.37 -7.76 -2.88
C VAL A 135 -6.06 -8.35 -3.40
N LYS A 136 -5.96 -9.69 -3.51
CA LYS A 136 -4.76 -10.34 -4.02
C LYS A 136 -4.44 -9.97 -5.46
N GLU A 137 -5.44 -10.04 -6.34
CA GLU A 137 -5.24 -9.71 -7.74
C GLU A 137 -4.93 -8.23 -7.93
N SER A 138 -5.52 -7.35 -7.11
CA SER A 138 -5.22 -5.92 -7.17
C SER A 138 -3.77 -5.64 -6.79
N LEU A 139 -3.26 -6.29 -5.73
CA LEU A 139 -1.87 -6.17 -5.30
C LEU A 139 -0.89 -6.84 -6.26
N ARG A 140 -1.32 -7.83 -7.05
CA ARG A 140 -0.51 -8.40 -8.13
C ARG A 140 -0.42 -7.43 -9.32
N VAL A 141 -1.56 -6.96 -9.81
CA VAL A 141 -1.63 -6.14 -11.03
C VAL A 141 -1.08 -4.73 -10.78
N LEU A 142 -1.42 -4.12 -9.64
CA LEU A 142 -1.04 -2.77 -9.24
C LEU A 142 -0.59 -2.71 -7.78
N SER A 143 0.66 -3.10 -7.50
CA SER A 143 1.27 -2.95 -6.18
C SER A 143 1.87 -1.55 -5.97
N PRO A 144 1.66 -0.88 -4.82
CA PRO A 144 2.43 0.30 -4.47
C PRO A 144 3.94 0.03 -4.32
N ALA A 145 4.35 -1.18 -3.96
CA ALA A 145 5.75 -1.55 -3.76
C ALA A 145 6.30 -2.28 -5.00
N VAL A 146 6.93 -1.54 -5.90
CA VAL A 146 7.35 -2.05 -7.23
C VAL A 146 8.83 -2.46 -7.32
N ILE A 147 9.66 -1.99 -6.39
CA ILE A 147 11.11 -2.21 -6.38
C ILE A 147 11.60 -2.47 -4.96
N ILE A 148 12.55 -3.40 -4.81
CA ILE A 148 13.28 -3.71 -3.59
C ILE A 148 14.78 -3.59 -3.87
N TRP A 149 15.49 -2.82 -3.06
CA TRP A 149 16.93 -2.58 -3.19
C TRP A 149 17.73 -3.44 -2.20
N ARG A 150 18.86 -3.98 -2.66
CA ARG A 150 19.87 -4.64 -1.82
C ARG A 150 21.25 -4.13 -2.21
N ARG A 151 22.15 -4.08 -1.23
CA ARG A 151 23.58 -3.83 -1.45
C ARG A 151 24.33 -5.05 -0.95
N ILE A 152 25.17 -5.63 -1.81
CA ILE A 152 25.98 -6.80 -1.47
C ILE A 152 27.02 -6.39 -0.41
N THR A 153 27.00 -7.06 0.74
CA THR A 153 27.91 -6.80 1.87
C THR A 153 29.08 -7.79 1.97
N SER A 154 28.96 -8.94 1.30
CA SER A 154 29.97 -9.97 1.17
C SER A 154 29.85 -10.58 -0.24
N PRO A 155 30.95 -10.96 -0.91
CA PRO A 155 30.89 -11.54 -2.25
C PRO A 155 29.90 -12.71 -2.32
N VAL A 156 29.10 -12.77 -3.38
CA VAL A 156 28.07 -13.80 -3.55
C VAL A 156 27.88 -14.15 -5.02
N THR A 157 27.63 -15.43 -5.30
CA THR A 157 27.19 -15.89 -6.61
C THR A 157 25.66 -15.86 -6.68
N LEU A 158 25.09 -15.14 -7.64
CA LEU A 158 23.64 -15.07 -7.88
C LEU A 158 23.34 -15.40 -9.35
N GLY A 159 22.59 -16.47 -9.61
CA GLY A 159 22.23 -16.87 -10.98
C GLY A 159 23.44 -17.16 -11.88
N GLY A 160 24.55 -17.63 -11.30
CA GLY A 160 25.81 -17.86 -12.00
C GLY A 160 26.71 -16.62 -12.16
N TYR A 161 26.29 -15.46 -11.66
CA TYR A 161 27.08 -14.23 -11.68
C TYR A 161 27.77 -13.98 -10.33
N GLU A 162 29.06 -13.72 -10.36
CA GLU A 162 29.83 -13.29 -9.19
C GLU A 162 29.59 -11.79 -8.92
N LEU A 163 29.03 -11.48 -7.76
CA LEU A 163 28.72 -10.11 -7.35
C LEU A 163 29.68 -9.64 -6.26
N PRO A 164 30.53 -8.62 -6.53
CA PRO A 164 31.43 -8.07 -5.52
C PRO A 164 30.69 -7.23 -4.49
N VAL A 165 31.35 -6.99 -3.34
CA VAL A 165 30.88 -6.08 -2.29
C VAL A 165 30.59 -4.70 -2.87
N GLY A 166 29.49 -4.09 -2.45
CA GLY A 166 29.06 -2.78 -2.90
C GLY A 166 28.15 -2.79 -4.12
N THR A 167 28.01 -3.93 -4.81
CA THR A 167 27.05 -4.10 -5.91
C THR A 167 25.62 -3.84 -5.42
N GLU A 168 24.87 -3.03 -6.15
CA GLU A 168 23.44 -2.81 -5.91
C GLU A 168 22.62 -3.78 -6.74
N VAL A 169 21.71 -4.49 -6.08
CA VAL A 169 20.79 -5.44 -6.69
C VAL A 169 19.37 -4.91 -6.54
N ILE A 170 18.67 -4.81 -7.67
CA ILE A 170 17.29 -4.35 -7.75
C ILE A 170 16.41 -5.56 -8.05
N LEU A 171 15.48 -5.85 -7.16
CA LEU A 171 14.44 -6.85 -7.37
C LEU A 171 13.13 -6.12 -7.65
N SER A 172 12.34 -6.59 -8.62
CA SER A 172 11.06 -5.95 -8.94
C SER A 172 9.90 -6.93 -8.75
N PRO A 173 9.17 -6.84 -7.62
CA PRO A 173 7.87 -7.50 -7.46
C PRO A 173 6.94 -7.28 -8.65
N TYR A 174 6.92 -6.05 -9.19
CA TYR A 174 6.11 -5.71 -10.35
C TYR A 174 6.45 -6.57 -11.57
N MET A 175 7.74 -6.68 -11.93
CA MET A 175 8.16 -7.48 -13.10
C MET A 175 7.82 -8.96 -12.91
N THR A 176 8.00 -9.51 -11.70
CA THR A 176 7.59 -10.89 -11.38
C THR A 176 6.06 -11.07 -11.51
N HIS A 177 5.29 -10.11 -11.00
CA HIS A 177 3.83 -10.16 -11.03
C HIS A 177 3.23 -10.03 -12.44
N VAL A 178 3.96 -9.44 -13.39
CA VAL A 178 3.53 -9.33 -14.80
C VAL A 178 4.22 -10.30 -15.74
N ASP A 179 5.00 -11.26 -15.21
CA ASP A 179 5.68 -12.27 -16.02
C ASP A 179 4.68 -13.31 -16.55
N PRO A 180 4.50 -13.45 -17.88
CA PRO A 180 3.58 -14.43 -18.46
C PRO A 180 4.00 -15.88 -18.23
N ALA A 181 5.27 -16.15 -17.85
CA ALA A 181 5.71 -17.49 -17.47
C ALA A 181 5.17 -17.90 -16.09
N ILE A 182 4.79 -16.94 -15.24
CA ILE A 182 4.23 -17.16 -13.90
C ILE A 182 2.71 -16.97 -13.91
N TYR A 183 2.23 -15.92 -14.58
CA TYR A 183 0.81 -15.54 -14.62
C TYR A 183 0.31 -15.46 -16.06
N LEU A 184 -0.53 -16.42 -16.48
CA LEU A 184 -1.24 -16.34 -17.76
C LEU A 184 -2.09 -15.06 -17.83
N GLU A 185 -2.08 -14.36 -18.96
CA GLU A 185 -2.75 -13.06 -19.15
C GLU A 185 -2.43 -12.05 -18.03
N PRO A 186 -1.14 -11.73 -17.80
CA PRO A 186 -0.68 -11.08 -16.59
C PRO A 186 -1.22 -9.66 -16.39
N LYS A 187 -1.64 -8.99 -17.47
CA LYS A 187 -2.17 -7.63 -17.43
C LYS A 187 -3.68 -7.56 -17.21
N ARG A 188 -4.40 -8.67 -17.33
CA ARG A 188 -5.83 -8.71 -17.03
C ARG A 188 -6.04 -8.80 -15.52
N PHE A 189 -7.05 -8.08 -15.04
CA PHE A 189 -7.49 -8.17 -13.66
C PHE A 189 -8.46 -9.35 -13.53
N LEU A 190 -7.95 -10.51 -13.10
CA LEU A 190 -8.69 -11.77 -13.04
C LEU A 190 -8.66 -12.36 -11.62
N PRO A 191 -9.51 -11.90 -10.68
CA PRO A 191 -9.58 -12.45 -9.33
C PRO A 191 -9.80 -13.97 -9.29
N GLU A 192 -10.51 -14.52 -10.28
CA GLU A 192 -10.80 -15.95 -10.37
C GLU A 192 -9.56 -16.82 -10.45
N ARG A 193 -8.40 -16.29 -10.91
CA ARG A 193 -7.15 -17.07 -10.95
C ARG A 193 -6.77 -17.66 -9.61
N TRP A 194 -7.11 -16.96 -8.53
CA TRP A 194 -6.76 -17.31 -7.16
C TRP A 194 -7.61 -18.47 -6.60
N GLN A 195 -8.55 -19.02 -7.39
CA GLN A 195 -9.20 -20.29 -7.11
C GLN A 195 -8.22 -21.46 -7.19
N GLU A 196 -7.32 -21.42 -8.17
CA GLU A 196 -6.40 -22.52 -8.46
C GLU A 196 -4.95 -22.15 -8.21
N ALA A 197 -4.59 -20.88 -8.40
CA ALA A 197 -3.22 -20.40 -8.27
C ALA A 197 -2.70 -20.54 -6.84
N LYS A 198 -1.57 -21.25 -6.71
CA LYS A 198 -0.81 -21.40 -5.46
C LYS A 198 0.64 -20.97 -5.68
N PRO A 199 0.88 -19.67 -5.99
CA PRO A 199 2.23 -19.18 -6.24
C PRO A 199 3.09 -19.33 -4.98
N SER A 200 4.36 -19.61 -5.19
CA SER A 200 5.38 -19.53 -4.15
C SER A 200 5.49 -18.09 -3.62
N PRO A 201 6.08 -17.90 -2.43
CA PRO A 201 6.36 -16.55 -1.89
C PRO A 201 7.28 -15.69 -2.77
N PHE A 202 7.95 -16.29 -3.76
CA PHE A 202 8.82 -15.60 -4.73
C PHE A 202 8.09 -15.26 -6.03
N GLU A 203 6.90 -15.83 -6.27
CA GLU A 203 6.04 -15.52 -7.41
C GLU A 203 4.98 -14.49 -7.02
N TYR A 204 4.46 -14.56 -5.77
CA TYR A 204 3.55 -13.56 -5.21
C TYR A 204 4.15 -12.85 -3.99
N LEU A 205 4.77 -11.70 -4.24
CA LEU A 205 5.56 -10.95 -3.25
C LEU A 205 5.11 -9.48 -3.00
N PRO A 206 3.81 -9.18 -2.82
CA PRO A 206 3.34 -7.81 -2.55
C PRO A 206 3.88 -7.23 -1.23
N TYR A 207 4.31 -8.11 -0.30
CA TYR A 207 4.86 -7.74 1.01
C TYR A 207 6.32 -8.16 1.18
N SER A 208 7.03 -8.48 0.08
CA SER A 208 8.36 -9.11 0.11
C SER A 208 8.36 -10.45 0.88
N TYR A 209 9.53 -11.07 1.02
CA TYR A 209 9.73 -12.32 1.76
C TYR A 209 11.07 -12.32 2.51
N GLY A 210 11.25 -13.28 3.43
CA GLY A 210 12.48 -13.46 4.22
C GLY A 210 12.66 -12.45 5.35
N ALA A 211 13.91 -12.20 5.75
CA ALA A 211 14.27 -11.36 6.90
C ALA A 211 13.85 -9.88 6.78
N ARG A 212 13.48 -9.44 5.57
CA ARG A 212 12.96 -8.09 5.29
C ARG A 212 11.53 -8.12 4.75
N LYS A 213 10.76 -9.17 5.09
CA LYS A 213 9.31 -9.21 4.85
C LYS A 213 8.64 -8.04 5.58
N CYS A 214 7.60 -7.47 4.98
CA CYS A 214 6.84 -6.38 5.58
C CYS A 214 6.27 -6.79 6.95
N LEU A 215 6.66 -6.06 8.01
CA LEU A 215 6.14 -6.26 9.36
C LEU A 215 4.63 -5.97 9.43
N GLY A 216 4.16 -5.00 8.66
CA GLY A 216 2.76 -4.57 8.62
C GLY A 216 1.85 -5.41 7.72
N ALA A 217 2.32 -6.53 7.16
CA ALA A 217 1.54 -7.31 6.19
C ALA A 217 0.17 -7.73 6.73
N ALA A 218 0.11 -8.31 7.93
CA ALA A 218 -1.16 -8.73 8.53
C ALA A 218 -2.11 -7.55 8.78
N PHE A 219 -1.58 -6.41 9.22
CA PHE A 219 -2.37 -5.20 9.43
C PHE A 219 -2.90 -4.61 8.12
N ALA A 220 -2.08 -4.57 7.07
CA ALA A 220 -2.49 -4.13 5.74
C ALA A 220 -3.59 -5.05 5.16
N GLU A 221 -3.44 -6.36 5.33
CA GLU A 221 -4.42 -7.35 4.91
C GLU A 221 -5.80 -7.16 5.55
N VAL A 222 -5.86 -6.80 6.84
CA VAL A 222 -7.13 -6.44 7.51
C VAL A 222 -7.67 -5.12 6.96
N MET A 223 -6.85 -4.07 6.91
CA MET A 223 -7.29 -2.75 6.45
C MET A 223 -7.82 -2.78 5.02
N LEU A 224 -7.08 -3.37 4.09
CA LEU A 224 -7.44 -3.41 2.68
C LEU A 224 -8.77 -4.17 2.49
N ARG A 225 -8.95 -5.30 3.18
CA ARG A 225 -10.21 -6.05 3.12
C ARG A 225 -11.37 -5.29 3.77
N ALA A 226 -11.21 -4.87 5.02
CA ALA A 226 -12.28 -4.20 5.76
C ALA A 226 -12.73 -2.91 5.06
N ILE A 227 -11.80 -2.05 4.65
CA ILE A 227 -12.12 -0.77 4.02
C ILE A 227 -12.72 -1.00 2.63
N THR A 228 -12.19 -1.94 1.83
CA THR A 228 -12.79 -2.28 0.52
C THR A 228 -14.22 -2.77 0.70
N ALA A 229 -14.47 -3.69 1.63
CA ALA A 229 -15.81 -4.20 1.93
C ALA A 229 -16.77 -3.07 2.34
N MET A 230 -16.35 -2.20 3.26
CA MET A 230 -17.19 -1.08 3.72
C MET A 230 -17.47 -0.07 2.61
N ILE A 231 -16.50 0.23 1.75
CA ILE A 231 -16.69 1.15 0.63
C ILE A 231 -17.63 0.54 -0.40
N VAL A 232 -17.39 -0.71 -0.83
CA VAL A 232 -18.21 -1.36 -1.87
C VAL A 232 -19.66 -1.56 -1.42
N GLN A 233 -19.91 -1.88 -0.15
CA GLN A 233 -21.28 -1.99 0.38
C GLN A 233 -22.05 -0.66 0.34
N ARG A 234 -21.37 0.47 0.52
CA ARG A 234 -22.01 1.78 0.75
C ARG A 234 -21.97 2.70 -0.46
N PHE A 235 -20.94 2.55 -1.28
CA PHE A 235 -20.63 3.46 -2.37
C PHE A 235 -20.23 2.72 -3.64
N ARG A 236 -20.57 3.37 -4.75
CA ARG A 236 -20.04 3.06 -6.07
C ARG A 236 -19.24 4.25 -6.56
N LEU A 237 -18.04 4.02 -7.06
CA LEU A 237 -17.17 5.07 -7.58
C LEU A 237 -17.31 5.15 -9.10
N GLU A 238 -17.53 6.35 -9.62
CA GLU A 238 -17.57 6.64 -11.04
C GLU A 238 -16.29 7.37 -11.45
N LEU A 239 -15.56 6.78 -12.39
CA LEU A 239 -14.38 7.42 -12.96
C LEU A 239 -14.83 8.49 -13.96
N ILE A 240 -14.12 9.61 -13.98
CA ILE A 240 -14.42 10.70 -14.93
C ILE A 240 -13.86 10.31 -16.31
N ALA A 241 -14.71 10.30 -17.33
CA ALA A 241 -14.31 9.99 -18.70
C ALA A 241 -13.16 10.88 -19.19
N GLY A 242 -12.19 10.29 -19.88
CA GLY A 242 -11.00 10.99 -20.38
C GLY A 242 -9.94 11.28 -19.31
N THR A 243 -10.14 10.85 -18.06
CA THR A 243 -9.14 11.00 -17.00
C THR A 243 -7.82 10.36 -17.44
N LYS A 244 -6.75 11.14 -17.40
CA LYS A 244 -5.40 10.66 -17.68
C LYS A 244 -4.78 10.11 -16.39
N VAL A 245 -4.64 8.79 -16.31
CA VAL A 245 -4.01 8.10 -15.18
C VAL A 245 -2.56 7.75 -15.56
N ASP A 246 -1.66 8.68 -15.27
CA ASP A 246 -0.22 8.41 -15.26
C ASP A 246 0.21 7.99 -13.85
N LEU A 247 1.28 7.19 -13.73
CA LEU A 247 1.81 6.77 -12.44
C LEU A 247 3.11 7.50 -12.11
N ALA A 248 3.30 7.79 -10.83
CA ALA A 248 4.56 8.27 -10.28
C ALA A 248 5.12 7.19 -9.35
N VAL A 249 6.39 6.82 -9.56
CA VAL A 249 7.14 5.93 -8.67
C VAL A 249 8.13 6.80 -7.91
N THR A 250 7.86 7.06 -6.64
CA THR A 250 8.81 7.72 -5.73
C THR A 250 9.29 6.74 -4.68
N MET A 251 8.74 6.80 -3.46
CA MET A 251 8.88 5.73 -2.47
C MET A 251 7.91 4.59 -2.75
N THR A 252 6.71 4.92 -3.23
CA THR A 252 5.67 3.99 -3.66
C THR A 252 5.18 4.40 -5.04
N MET A 253 4.57 3.46 -5.75
CA MET A 253 3.80 3.72 -6.97
C MET A 253 2.41 4.27 -6.62
N LYS A 254 2.02 5.35 -7.29
CA LYS A 254 0.71 5.99 -7.11
C LYS A 254 0.25 6.77 -8.35
N PRO A 255 -1.06 7.05 -8.52
CA PRO A 255 -1.55 7.94 -9.57
C PRO A 255 -0.94 9.35 -9.43
N LYS A 256 -0.39 9.88 -10.53
CA LYS A 256 0.16 11.23 -10.60
C LYS A 256 -1.00 12.23 -10.58
N GLY A 257 -1.06 13.05 -9.52
CA GLY A 257 -2.15 14.02 -9.34
C GLY A 257 -3.41 13.44 -8.72
N GLY A 258 -3.38 12.20 -8.24
CA GLY A 258 -4.53 11.52 -7.66
C GLY A 258 -5.45 10.90 -8.71
N LEU A 259 -6.63 10.46 -8.27
CA LEU A 259 -7.65 9.85 -9.11
C LEU A 259 -9.00 10.53 -8.83
N PRO A 260 -9.45 11.47 -9.69
CA PRO A 260 -10.72 12.12 -9.49
C PRO A 260 -11.86 11.13 -9.76
N VAL A 261 -12.77 10.99 -8.80
CA VAL A 261 -13.93 10.10 -8.88
C VAL A 261 -15.18 10.82 -8.39
N VAL A 262 -16.34 10.43 -8.92
CA VAL A 262 -17.64 10.80 -8.35
C VAL A 262 -18.08 9.67 -7.43
N VAL A 263 -18.36 9.99 -6.17
CA VAL A 263 -18.86 9.04 -5.19
C VAL A 263 -20.38 9.01 -5.27
N ARG A 264 -20.95 7.85 -5.60
CA ARG A 264 -22.39 7.59 -5.57
C ARG A 264 -22.73 6.65 -4.43
N ARG A 265 -23.94 6.76 -3.88
CA ARG A 265 -24.48 5.72 -3.00
C ARG A 265 -24.54 4.41 -3.78
N GLN A 266 -24.30 3.28 -3.13
CA GLN A 266 -24.37 1.98 -3.78
C GLN A 266 -25.79 1.72 -4.31
N ASP A 267 -25.92 1.70 -5.65
CA ASP A 267 -27.14 1.54 -6.43
C ASP A 267 -27.07 0.31 -7.37
N ARG A 268 -25.96 -0.44 -7.33
CA ARG A 268 -25.63 -1.59 -8.17
C ARG A 268 -25.49 -1.28 -9.67
N GLU A 269 -25.47 -0.02 -10.08
CA GLU A 269 -25.28 0.41 -11.47
C GLU A 269 -23.79 0.40 -11.88
N PHE A 270 -23.07 -0.71 -11.66
CA PHE A 270 -21.63 -0.81 -11.88
C PHE A 270 -21.16 -0.47 -13.30
N ASN A 271 -22.01 -0.63 -14.32
CA ASN A 271 -21.68 -0.24 -15.69
C ASN A 271 -21.45 1.28 -15.84
N ARG A 272 -22.05 2.11 -14.96
CA ARG A 272 -21.82 3.56 -14.92
C ARG A 272 -20.50 3.96 -14.27
N SER A 273 -19.84 3.02 -13.58
CA SER A 273 -18.53 3.27 -12.96
C SER A 273 -17.38 3.29 -13.95
N ARG A 274 -17.52 2.51 -15.03
CA ARG A 274 -16.52 2.34 -16.05
C ARG A 274 -16.40 3.62 -16.88
N ALA A 275 -15.16 4.02 -17.14
CA ALA A 275 -14.85 5.17 -17.97
C ALA A 275 -13.71 4.84 -18.95
N GLU A 276 -13.70 5.53 -20.09
CA GLU A 276 -12.55 5.52 -20.98
C GLU A 276 -11.39 6.28 -20.32
N LEU A 277 -10.40 5.54 -19.82
CA LEU A 277 -9.20 6.11 -19.23
C LEU A 277 -8.13 6.39 -20.29
N ARG A 278 -7.26 7.36 -20.02
CA ARG A 278 -6.07 7.67 -20.82
C ARG A 278 -4.81 7.55 -19.97
N GLY A 279 -3.63 7.62 -20.58
CA GLY A 279 -2.35 7.66 -19.85
C GLY A 279 -1.64 6.31 -19.72
N PHE A 280 -0.56 6.29 -18.94
CA PHE A 280 0.35 5.15 -18.85
C PHE A 280 -0.30 3.88 -18.28
N LEU A 281 -1.33 4.01 -17.45
CA LEU A 281 -2.01 2.89 -16.82
C LEU A 281 -2.50 1.83 -17.83
N ARG A 282 -2.94 2.24 -19.03
CA ARG A 282 -3.40 1.33 -20.09
C ARG A 282 -2.31 0.42 -20.65
N ARG A 283 -1.03 0.67 -20.34
CA ARG A 283 0.08 -0.22 -20.70
C ARG A 283 0.29 -1.32 -19.66
N MET A 284 -0.21 -1.10 -18.45
CA MET A 284 -0.02 -1.97 -17.28
C MET A 284 -1.20 -2.89 -17.04
N VAL A 285 -2.41 -2.42 -17.32
CA VAL A 285 -3.65 -3.17 -17.11
C VAL A 285 -4.46 -3.18 -18.39
N ASP A 286 -4.91 -4.36 -18.78
CA ASP A 286 -5.86 -4.55 -19.86
C ASP A 286 -7.25 -4.32 -19.29
N PHE A 287 -7.87 -3.23 -19.72
CA PHE A 287 -9.27 -2.93 -19.41
C PHE A 287 -10.12 -3.41 -20.57
N ASP A 288 -11.15 -4.21 -20.26
CA ASP A 288 -12.20 -4.59 -21.21
C ASP A 288 -12.97 -3.36 -21.70
#